data_AF-A0A813DXU5-F1
#
_entry.id   AF-A0A813DXU5-F1
#
_cell.length_a   1.000
_cell.length_b   1.000
_cell.length_c   1.000
_cell.angle_alpha   90.00
_cell.angle_beta   90.00
_cell.angle_gamma   90.00
#
_symmetry.space_group_name_H-M   'P 1'
#
loop_
_entity.id
_entity.type
_entity.pdbx_description
1 polymer ?
#
loop_
_entity_poly.entity_id
_entity_poly.type
_entity_poly.pdbx_seq_one_letter_code
_entity_poly.pdbx_strand_id
1 'polypeptide(L)'
;ALLIEQRIVLHSRSFSVLSAVGEVLVGLIWPLRLAAVYVPLLPNALVDFCGAPIPFVLGIDSVMVSRAEAICEPQTMFVDIDTGSVRTTQESSYSVGISASVSRA
;
A
#
# COMPACT_ATOMS: atom_id res chain seq x y z
N ALA A 1 1.93 -6.47 -11.47
CA ALA A 1 0.87 -6.55 -10.45
C ALA A 1 -0.27 -5.55 -10.72
N LEU A 2 -0.78 -5.45 -11.95
CA LEU A 2 -1.81 -4.44 -12.32
C LEU A 2 -3.24 -5.04 -12.45
N LEU A 3 -3.40 -6.35 -12.24
CA LEU A 3 -4.63 -7.10 -12.54
C LEU A 3 -5.25 -7.80 -11.32
N ILE A 4 -4.84 -7.50 -10.08
CA ILE A 4 -5.21 -8.31 -8.92
C ILE A 4 -5.57 -7.39 -7.75
N GLU A 5 -6.58 -7.81 -6.98
CA GLU A 5 -7.12 -7.26 -5.73
C GLU A 5 -6.02 -6.94 -4.70
N GLN A 6 -5.24 -5.88 -4.94
CA GLN A 6 -4.08 -5.52 -4.14
C GLN A 6 -4.25 -4.09 -3.63
N ARG A 7 -3.69 -3.83 -2.46
CA ARG A 7 -3.63 -2.51 -1.83
C ARG A 7 -2.30 -1.88 -2.19
N ILE A 8 -2.33 -0.80 -2.96
CA ILE A 8 -1.13 -0.10 -3.45
C ILE A 8 -1.17 1.34 -2.94
N VAL A 9 -0.10 1.74 -2.28
CA VAL A 9 0.17 3.11 -1.86
C VAL A 9 1.36 3.63 -2.66
N LEU A 10 1.11 4.53 -3.59
CA LEU A 10 2.14 5.30 -4.27
C LEU A 10 2.52 6.48 -3.37
N HIS A 11 3.80 6.81 -3.28
CA HIS A 11 4.22 8.01 -2.57
C HIS A 11 5.37 8.73 -3.27
N SER A 12 5.35 10.05 -3.14
CA SER A 12 6.38 10.96 -3.66
C SER A 12 6.33 12.26 -2.84
N ARG A 13 7.43 13.03 -2.86
CA ARG A 13 7.44 14.41 -2.36
C ARG A 13 6.82 15.42 -3.34
N SER A 14 6.47 14.98 -4.56
CA SER A 14 5.90 15.82 -5.61
C SER A 14 4.52 15.32 -6.05
N PHE A 15 3.48 16.10 -5.74
CA PHE A 15 2.12 15.80 -6.21
C PHE A 15 1.99 15.83 -7.74
N SER A 16 2.80 16.62 -8.44
CA SER A 16 2.85 16.61 -9.90
C SER A 16 3.29 15.26 -10.46
N VAL A 17 4.26 14.62 -9.80
CA VAL A 17 4.74 13.28 -10.18
C VAL A 17 3.65 12.23 -9.93
N LEU A 18 3.00 12.27 -8.76
CA LEU A 18 1.88 11.36 -8.45
C LEU A 18 0.73 11.50 -9.45
N SER A 19 0.41 12.73 -9.84
CA SER A 19 -0.63 13.00 -10.86
C SER A 19 -0.26 12.40 -12.21
N ALA A 20 0.98 12.62 -12.67
CA ALA A 20 1.46 12.11 -13.94
C ALA A 20 1.50 10.58 -13.98
N VAL A 21 2.02 9.94 -12.92
CA VAL A 21 1.98 8.48 -12.79
C VAL A 21 0.55 7.98 -12.79
N GLY A 22 -0.36 8.70 -12.14
CA GLY A 22 -1.76 8.38 -12.14
C GLY A 22 -2.38 8.31 -13.54
N GLU A 23 -2.16 9.34 -14.37
CA GLU A 23 -2.62 9.36 -15.76
C GLU A 23 -2.02 8.21 -16.58
N VAL A 24 -0.73 7.92 -16.39
CA VAL A 24 -0.05 6.79 -17.04
C VAL A 24 -0.67 5.46 -16.62
N LEU A 25 -0.98 5.26 -15.34
CA LEU A 25 -1.62 4.04 -14.87
C LEU A 25 -2.99 3.84 -15.50
N VAL A 26 -3.82 4.88 -15.55
CA VAL A 26 -5.13 4.85 -16.22
C VAL A 26 -4.97 4.51 -17.71
N GLY A 27 -3.99 5.12 -18.38
CA GLY A 27 -3.66 4.83 -19.78
C GLY A 27 -3.20 3.39 -20.02
N LEU A 28 -2.41 2.82 -19.11
CA LEU A 28 -1.94 1.43 -19.18
C LEU A 28 -3.06 0.41 -18.91
N ILE A 29 -4.08 0.79 -18.14
CA ILE A 29 -5.21 -0.08 -17.84
C ILE A 29 -6.16 -0.18 -19.03
N TRP A 30 -6.22 0.84 -19.89
CA TRP A 30 -7.10 0.83 -21.06
C TRP A 30 -6.82 -0.38 -21.99
N PRO A 31 -7.84 -1.11 -22.49
CA PRO A 31 -9.29 -0.86 -22.42
C PRO A 31 -9.99 -1.47 -21.20
N LEU A 32 -9.24 -2.03 -20.24
CA LEU A 32 -9.78 -2.61 -19.01
C LEU A 32 -10.26 -1.51 -18.05
N ARG A 33 -10.95 -1.94 -16.99
CA ARG A 33 -11.40 -1.05 -15.90
C ARG A 33 -10.71 -1.47 -14.60
N LEU A 34 -10.26 -0.49 -13.84
CA LEU A 34 -9.79 -0.73 -12.48
C LEU A 34 -10.99 -1.02 -11.59
N ALA A 35 -11.05 -2.21 -10.98
CA ALA A 35 -12.10 -2.58 -10.03
C ALA A 35 -11.84 -2.07 -8.60
N ALA A 36 -10.65 -1.51 -8.36
CA ALA A 36 -10.21 -0.99 -7.08
C ALA A 36 -10.55 0.51 -6.91
N VAL A 37 -10.55 1.00 -5.67
CA VAL A 37 -10.63 2.44 -5.40
C VAL A 37 -9.35 3.12 -5.91
N TYR A 38 -9.48 4.15 -6.72
CA TYR A 38 -8.33 4.87 -7.28
C TYR A 38 -8.36 6.34 -6.88
N VAL A 39 -7.36 6.77 -6.11
CA VAL A 39 -7.19 8.16 -5.68
C VAL A 39 -5.70 8.53 -5.81
N PRO A 40 -5.26 9.09 -6.95
CA PRO A 40 -3.85 9.38 -7.18
C PRO A 40 -3.27 10.47 -6.27
N LEU A 41 -4.13 11.26 -5.63
CA LEU A 41 -3.77 12.29 -4.66
C LEU A 41 -4.75 12.24 -3.49
N LEU A 42 -4.39 11.50 -2.44
CA LEU A 42 -5.16 11.38 -1.22
C LEU A 42 -4.77 12.52 -0.28
N PRO A 43 -5.72 13.38 0.16
CA PRO A 43 -5.45 14.40 1.16
C PRO A 43 -4.91 13.79 2.45
N ASN A 44 -3.95 14.46 3.11
CA ASN A 44 -3.32 13.95 4.33
C ASN A 44 -4.34 13.67 5.46
N ALA A 45 -5.44 14.42 5.51
CA ALA A 45 -6.53 14.21 6.48
C ALA A 45 -7.27 12.86 6.30
N LEU A 46 -7.13 12.23 5.12
CA LEU A 46 -7.77 10.97 4.76
C LEU A 46 -6.76 9.81 4.69
N VAL A 47 -5.52 9.96 5.17
CA VAL A 47 -4.53 8.87 5.20
C VAL A 47 -5.06 7.63 5.93
N ASP A 48 -5.98 7.79 6.87
CA ASP A 48 -6.59 6.68 7.59
C ASP A 48 -7.38 5.72 6.68
N PHE A 49 -7.74 6.15 5.46
CA PHE A 49 -8.35 5.28 4.45
C PHE A 49 -7.42 4.16 3.95
N CYS A 50 -6.10 4.29 4.15
CA CYS A 50 -5.15 3.23 3.79
C CYS A 50 -5.35 1.94 4.62
N GLY A 51 -6.02 2.02 5.77
CA GLY A 51 -6.42 0.84 6.56
C GLY A 51 -7.64 0.09 6.01
N ALA A 52 -8.20 0.48 4.86
CA ALA A 52 -9.39 -0.16 4.33
C ALA A 52 -9.10 -1.61 3.86
N PRO A 53 -9.97 -2.60 4.17
CA PRO A 53 -9.77 -3.99 3.78
C PRO A 53 -10.15 -4.26 2.31
N ILE A 54 -10.39 -3.23 1.50
CA ILE A 54 -10.73 -3.36 0.09
C ILE A 54 -9.51 -3.05 -0.81
N PRO A 55 -9.49 -3.53 -2.06
CA PRO A 55 -8.46 -3.14 -3.02
C PRO A 55 -8.46 -1.64 -3.31
N PHE A 56 -7.27 -1.03 -3.34
CA PHE A 56 -7.11 0.39 -3.66
C PHE A 56 -5.76 0.69 -4.30
N VAL A 57 -5.71 1.82 -4.98
CA VAL A 57 -4.50 2.49 -5.44
C VAL A 57 -4.59 3.94 -4.98
N LEU A 58 -3.80 4.30 -3.97
CA LEU A 58 -3.80 5.61 -3.34
C LEU A 58 -2.45 6.28 -3.54
N GLY A 59 -2.41 7.57 -3.85
CA GLY A 59 -1.18 8.37 -3.87
C GLY A 59 -1.11 9.31 -2.68
N ILE A 60 -0.05 9.24 -1.88
CA ILE A 60 0.13 10.06 -0.68
C ILE A 60 1.45 10.84 -0.74
N ASP A 61 1.54 11.90 0.06
CA ASP A 61 2.82 12.56 0.32
C ASP A 61 3.76 11.60 1.06
N SER A 62 5.04 11.54 0.66
CA SER A 62 6.07 10.73 1.32
C SER A 62 6.18 10.97 2.83
N VAL A 63 5.83 12.16 3.34
CA VAL A 63 5.79 12.47 4.78
C VAL A 63 4.75 11.62 5.53
N MET A 64 3.68 11.18 4.86
CA MET A 64 2.60 10.40 5.46
C MET A 64 2.84 8.88 5.43
N VAL A 65 3.89 8.41 4.76
CA VAL A 65 4.16 6.97 4.56
C VAL A 65 4.25 6.21 5.87
N SER A 66 4.97 6.73 6.87
CA SER A 66 5.11 6.05 8.16
C SER A 66 3.77 5.92 8.89
N ARG A 67 2.85 6.89 8.75
CA ARG A 67 1.50 6.79 9.32
C ARG A 67 0.68 5.75 8.56
N ALA A 68 0.73 5.76 7.23
CA ALA A 68 0.04 4.78 6.40
C ALA A 68 0.51 3.35 6.68
N GLU A 69 1.82 3.11 6.78
CA GLU A 69 2.39 1.80 7.13
C GLU A 69 1.89 1.25 8.48
N ALA A 70 1.65 2.12 9.46
CA ALA A 70 1.19 1.72 10.79
C ALA A 70 -0.28 1.26 10.84
N ILE A 71 -1.09 1.64 9.85
CA ILE A 71 -2.53 1.36 9.81
C ILE A 71 -2.93 0.41 8.68
N CYS A 72 -2.08 0.25 7.66
CA CYS A 72 -2.36 -0.60 6.53
C CYS A 72 -2.45 -2.07 6.93
N GLU A 73 -3.37 -2.79 6.29
CA GLU A 73 -3.42 -4.23 6.37
C GLU A 73 -2.13 -4.88 5.82
N PRO A 74 -1.78 -6.09 6.28
CA PRO A 74 -0.70 -6.88 5.69
C PRO A 74 -0.83 -7.02 4.18
N GLN A 75 0.30 -7.25 3.51
CA GLN A 75 0.38 -7.37 2.05
C GLN A 75 0.04 -6.08 1.28
N THR A 76 -0.02 -4.93 1.97
CA THR A 76 -0.09 -3.63 1.29
C THR A 76 1.27 -3.28 0.68
N MET A 77 1.28 -2.90 -0.60
CA MET A 77 2.46 -2.47 -1.33
C MET A 77 2.65 -0.97 -1.23
N PHE A 78 3.85 -0.53 -0.87
CA PHE A 78 4.30 0.85 -0.85
C PHE A 78 5.31 1.05 -1.98
N VAL A 79 5.01 1.98 -2.88
CA VAL A 79 5.83 2.29 -4.05
C VAL A 79 6.33 3.72 -3.92
N ASP A 80 7.63 3.87 -3.74
CA ASP A 80 8.30 5.17 -3.77
C ASP A 80 8.61 5.53 -5.22
N ILE A 81 7.92 6.55 -5.73
CA ILE A 81 8.10 7.00 -7.10
C ILE A 81 9.42 7.76 -7.28
N ASP A 82 9.92 8.40 -6.22
CA ASP A 82 11.13 9.22 -6.29
C ASP A 82 12.39 8.34 -6.38
N THR A 83 12.38 7.18 -5.71
CA THR A 83 13.50 6.24 -5.68
C THR A 83 13.29 4.98 -6.54
N GLY A 84 12.07 4.74 -7.02
CA GLY A 84 11.70 3.52 -7.73
C GLY A 84 11.66 2.28 -6.83
N SER A 85 11.62 2.44 -5.51
CA SER A 85 11.62 1.33 -4.57
C SER A 85 10.21 0.80 -4.31
N VAL A 86 10.10 -0.51 -4.11
CA VAL A 86 8.84 -1.19 -3.78
C VAL A 86 9.03 -1.98 -2.50
N ARG A 87 8.14 -1.79 -1.54
CA ARG A 87 8.12 -2.47 -0.25
C ARG A 87 6.74 -3.06 -0.01
N THR A 88 6.65 -4.19 0.65
CA THR A 88 5.37 -4.81 1.01
C THR A 88 5.33 -5.01 2.51
N THR A 89 4.23 -4.62 3.15
CA THR A 89 4.00 -4.89 4.58
C THR A 89 3.95 -6.40 4.78
N GLN A 90 4.82 -6.95 5.63
CA GLN A 90 4.82 -8.37 5.94
C GLN A 90 3.64 -8.74 6.83
N GLU A 91 3.14 -9.96 6.65
CA GLU A 91 2.20 -10.58 7.58
C GLU A 91 2.97 -10.98 8.84
N SER A 92 2.63 -10.36 9.97
CA SER A 92 3.19 -10.75 11.27
C SER A 92 2.82 -12.21 11.53
N SER A 93 3.76 -13.13 11.28
CA SER A 93 3.62 -14.52 11.65
C SER A 93 3.41 -14.59 13.17
N TYR A 94 2.19 -14.91 13.60
CA TYR A 94 1.93 -15.24 14.99
C TYR A 94 2.74 -16.49 15.34
N SER A 95 3.88 -16.32 16.01
CA SER A 95 4.54 -17.44 16.67
C SER A 95 3.64 -17.88 17.83
N VAL A 96 2.86 -18.95 17.62
CA VAL A 96 2.19 -19.64 18.72
C VAL A 96 3.29 -20.19 19.64
N GLY A 97 3.52 -19.51 20.75
CA GLY A 97 4.41 -19.97 21.81
C GLY A 97 3.82 -21.20 22.47
N ILE A 98 4.03 -22.38 21.90
CA ILE A 98 3.83 -23.64 22.62
C ILE A 98 5.02 -23.79 23.57
N SER A 99 4.85 -23.33 24.82
CA SER A 99 5.72 -23.72 25.92
C SER A 99 5.46 -25.19 26.24
N ALA A 100 6.20 -26.10 25.60
CA ALA A 100 6.26 -27.49 26.03
C ALA A 100 7.44 -27.63 27.00
N SER A 101 7.17 -27.41 28.28
CA SER A 101 8.06 -27.84 29.36
C SER A 101 8.06 -29.37 29.42
N VAL A 102 9.06 -30.00 28.81
CA VAL A 102 9.46 -31.38 29.13
C VAL A 102 10.94 -31.35 29.46
N SER A 103 11.24 -31.22 30.76
CA SER A 103 12.55 -31.55 31.31
C SER A 103 12.39 -32.68 32.33
N ARG A 104 13.12 -33.75 32.02
CA ARG A 104 13.32 -35.02 32.71
C ARG A 104 13.29 -34.97 34.25
N ALA A 105 12.68 -35.99 34.83
CA ALA A 105 13.30 -36.83 35.85
C ALA A 105 12.88 -38.28 35.60
#